data_AF-A0A962MJB4-F1
#
_entry.id   AF-A0A962MJB4-F1
#
_cell.length_a   1.000
_cell.length_b   1.000
_cell.length_c   1.000
_cell.angle_alpha   90.00
_cell.angle_beta   90.00
_cell.angle_gamma   90.00
#
_symmetry.space_group_name_H-M   'P 1'
#
loop_
_entity.id
_entity.type
_entity.pdbx_description
1 polymer ?
#
loop_
_entity_poly.entity_id
_entity_poly.type
_entity_poly.pdbx_seq_one_letter_code
_entity_poly.pdbx_strand_id
1 'polypeptide(L)' 'MGPCQGRMCGLTVAEIIAQQRGVPVAEVGYYRLRAPLKPITLGQLADAAE' A
#
# COMPACT_ATOMS: atom_id res chain seq x y z
N MET A 1 6.37 -5.69 -1.44
CA MET A 1 6.10 -4.35 -1.99
C MET A 1 7.37 -3.52 -1.86
N GLY A 2 7.73 -2.70 -2.85
CA GLY A 2 8.90 -1.82 -2.78
C GLY A 2 8.68 -0.60 -1.86
N PRO A 3 9.65 0.32 -1.74
CA PRO A 3 9.64 1.43 -0.77
C PRO A 3 8.48 2.41 -0.92
N CYS A 4 7.83 2.46 -2.09
CA CYS A 4 6.61 3.25 -2.30
C CYS A 4 5.36 2.61 -1.65
N GLN A 5 5.46 1.38 -1.15
CA GLN A 5 4.40 0.62 -0.47
C GLN A 5 3.10 0.57 -1.27
N GLY A 6 3.21 0.41 -2.59
CA GLY A 6 2.06 0.33 -3.49
C GLY A 6 1.48 1.65 -3.93
N ARG A 7 2.03 2.81 -3.53
CA ARG A 7 1.53 4.11 -3.99
C ARG A 7 1.58 4.29 -5.51
N MET A 8 2.57 3.72 -6.17
CA MET A 8 2.74 3.88 -7.62
C MET A 8 1.93 2.87 -8.43
N CYS A 9 1.58 1.72 -7.85
CA CYS A 9 1.02 0.59 -8.60
C CYS A 9 -0.29 0.03 -8.02
N GLY A 10 -0.73 0.46 -6.84
CA GLY A 10 -1.85 -0.19 -6.14
C GLY A 10 -3.17 -0.08 -6.87
N LEU A 11 -3.43 1.06 -7.52
CA LEU A 11 -4.64 1.23 -8.32
C LEU A 11 -4.59 0.34 -9.57
N THR A 12 -3.46 0.30 -10.26
CA THR A 12 -3.25 -0.57 -11.43
C THR A 12 -3.42 -2.04 -11.06
N VAL A 13 -2.89 -2.47 -9.91
CA VAL A 13 -3.07 -3.85 -9.44
C VAL A 13 -4.53 -4.14 -9.12
N ALA A 14 -5.26 -3.22 -8.49
CA ALA A 14 -6.69 -3.39 -8.23
C ALA A 14 -7.49 -3.56 -9.54
N GLU A 15 -7.19 -2.75 -10.56
CA GLU A 15 -7.80 -2.83 -11.89
C GLU A 15 -7.51 -4.18 -12.57
N ILE A 16 -6.25 -4.63 -12.56
CA ILE A 16 -5.88 -5.93 -13.15
C ILE A 16 -6.66 -7.07 -12.46
N ILE A 17 -6.74 -7.05 -11.13
CA ILE A 17 -7.48 -8.08 -10.39
C ILE A 17 -8.98 -8.03 -10.73
N ALA A 18 -9.57 -6.83 -10.79
CA ALA A 18 -10.98 -6.65 -11.14
C ALA A 18 -11.28 -7.19 -12.54
N GLN A 19 -10.43 -6.85 -13.51
CA GLN A 19 -10.53 -7.34 -14.89
C GLN A 19 -10.46 -8.87 -14.97
N GLN A 20 -9.50 -9.50 -14.27
CA GLN A 20 -9.35 -10.95 -14.28
C GLN A 20 -10.49 -11.68 -13.55
N ARG A 21 -11.12 -11.04 -12.56
CA ARG A 21 -12.23 -11.62 -11.78
C ARG A 21 -13.60 -11.31 -12.35
N GLY A 22 -13.73 -10.36 -13.28
CA GLY A 22 -15.01 -9.92 -13.82
C GLY A 22 -15.91 -9.21 -12.80
N VAL A 23 -15.32 -8.51 -11.83
CA VAL A 23 -16.06 -7.79 -10.77
C VAL A 23 -15.74 -6.29 -10.79
N PRO A 24 -16.60 -5.42 -10.23
CA PRO A 24 -16.27 -4.01 -10.04
C PRO A 24 -15.00 -3.81 -9.20
N VAL A 25 -14.16 -2.84 -9.56
CA VAL A 25 -12.91 -2.54 -8.83
C VAL A 25 -13.12 -2.23 -7.34
N ALA A 26 -14.29 -1.67 -7.00
CA ALA A 26 -14.67 -1.38 -5.61
C ALA A 26 -14.75 -2.65 -4.73
N GLU A 27 -15.06 -3.82 -5.31
CA GLU A 27 -15.08 -5.09 -4.57
C GLU A 27 -13.68 -5.67 -4.32
N VAL A 28 -12.71 -5.32 -5.18
CA VAL A 28 -11.29 -5.66 -4.94
C VAL A 28 -10.72 -4.77 -3.83
N GLY A 29 -11.11 -3.50 -3.81
CA GLY A 29 -10.66 -2.52 -2.84
C GLY A 29 -9.19 -2.12 -3.03
N TYR A 30 -8.61 -1.54 -1.98
CA TYR A 30 -7.22 -1.08 -1.98
C TYR A 30 -6.41 -1.77 -0.87
N TYR A 31 -5.09 -1.66 -0.95
CA TYR A 31 -4.20 -2.19 0.08
C TYR A 31 -4.49 -1.58 1.46
N ARG A 32 -4.36 -2.41 2.49
CA ARG A 32 -4.38 -1.94 3.87
C ARG A 32 -3.12 -1.13 4.15
N LEU A 33 -3.30 0.17 4.40
CA LEU A 33 -2.21 1.05 4.83
C LEU A 33 -1.70 0.64 6.22
N ARG A 34 -0.38 0.62 6.38
CA ARG A 34 0.31 0.29 7.63
C ARG A 34 1.29 1.41 7.97
N ALA A 35 1.39 1.74 9.25
CA ALA A 35 2.38 2.68 9.73
C ALA A 35 3.78 2.04 9.75
N PRO A 36 4.85 2.81 9.51
CA PRO A 36 4.86 4.22 9.09
C PRO A 36 4.57 4.40 7.58
N LEU A 37 3.84 5.47 7.20
CA LEU A 37 3.39 5.70 5.81
C LEU A 37 4.54 6.00 4.84
N LYS A 38 5.59 6.66 5.34
CA LYS A 38 6.86 6.89 4.63
C LYS A 38 7.94 6.05 5.33
N PRO A 39 8.92 5.53 4.58
CA PRO A 39 10.10 4.93 5.19
C PRO A 39 10.78 5.94 6.11
N ILE A 40 11.13 5.48 7.31
CA ILE A 40 11.92 6.20 8.31
C ILE A 40 13.11 5.31 8.69
N THR A 41 14.16 5.91 9.22
CA THR A 41 15.30 5.15 9.76
C THR A 41 14.95 4.52 11.10
N LEU A 42 15.75 3.54 11.54
CA LEU A 42 15.61 2.97 12.88
C LEU A 42 15.89 4.00 13.99
N GLY A 43 16.81 4.95 13.75
CA GLY A 43 17.07 6.05 14.68
C GLY A 43 15.84 6.95 14.86
N GLN A 44 15.21 7.36 13.76
CA GLN A 44 13.96 8.14 13.81
C GLN A 44 12.82 7.40 14.52
N LEU A 45 12.79 6.07 14.43
CA LEU A 45 11.80 5.25 15.14
C LEU A 45 12.12 5.18 16.65
N ALA A 46 13.38 5.05 17.03
CA ALA A 46 13.82 5.06 18.42
C ALA A 46 13.52 6.41 19.09
N ASP A 47 13.83 7.51 18.42
CA ASP A 47 13.57 8.87 18.90
C ASP A 47 12.06 9.15 19.10
N ALA A 48 11.18 8.46 18.37
CA ALA A 48 9.73 8.62 18.46
C ALA A 48 9.07 7.75 19.55
N ALA A 49 9.82 6.85 20.18
CA ALA A 49 9.34 5.93 21.22
C ALA A 49 9.63 6.44 22.65
N GLU A 50 10.48 7.47 22.79
CA GLU A 50 10.68 8.25 24.01
C GLU A 50 9.61 9.34 24.16
#